data_AF-A0AAN7ANC1-F1
#
_entry.id   AF-A0AAN7ANC1-F1
#
_cell.length_a   1.000
_cell.length_b   1.000
_cell.length_c   1.000
_cell.angle_alpha   90.00
_cell.angle_beta   90.00
_cell.angle_gamma   90.00
#
_symmetry.space_group_name_H-M   'P 1'
#
loop_
_entity.id
_entity.type
_entity.pdbx_description
1 polymer ?
#
loop_
_entity_poly.entity_id
_entity_poly.type
_entity_poly.pdbx_seq_one_letter_code
_entity_poly.pdbx_strand_id
1 'polypeptide(L)'
;MVKDTQTVVREFNELVNMTAEYLEDWLKPYTEASTNSGWNKDDGSGESVGHECGRHIVDILNKNPSKDPSNYKEADIPHMRKVVSYCKRHLEQEETAKKNTDSKSYKSLKNWGMMRLRSNLNCAL
;
A
#
# COMPACT_ATOMS: atom_id res chain seq x y z
N MET A 1 20.40 -8.82 -2.39
CA MET A 1 20.92 -7.46 -2.68
C MET A 1 19.84 -6.46 -2.27
N VAL A 2 20.19 -5.46 -1.45
CA VAL A 2 19.28 -4.38 -1.06
C VAL A 2 19.18 -3.42 -2.25
N LYS A 3 17.97 -3.16 -2.76
CA LYS A 3 17.74 -2.23 -3.88
C LYS A 3 18.27 -0.82 -3.56
N ASP A 4 18.74 -0.09 -4.55
CA ASP A 4 19.10 1.32 -4.36
C ASP A 4 17.86 2.19 -4.08
N THR A 5 18.06 3.38 -3.52
CA THR A 5 16.99 4.31 -3.15
C THR A 5 16.14 4.74 -4.35
N GLN A 6 16.76 5.01 -5.50
CA GLN A 6 16.01 5.48 -6.68
C GLN A 6 15.06 4.39 -7.18
N THR A 7 15.52 3.13 -7.21
CA THR A 7 14.68 1.98 -7.55
C THR A 7 13.53 1.81 -6.56
N VAL A 8 13.77 1.96 -5.25
CA VAL A 8 12.70 1.88 -4.23
C VAL A 8 11.66 2.98 -4.42
N VAL A 9 12.09 4.23 -4.65
CA VAL A 9 11.20 5.38 -4.85
C VAL A 9 10.34 5.19 -6.10
N ARG A 10 10.96 4.79 -7.22
CA ARG A 10 10.23 4.50 -8.46
C ARG A 10 9.17 3.42 -8.26
N GLU A 11 9.55 2.28 -7.69
CA GLU A 11 8.63 1.16 -7.48
C GLU A 11 7.53 1.50 -6.47
N PHE A 12 7.83 2.31 -5.45
CA PHE A 12 6.82 2.80 -4.51
C PHE A 12 5.77 3.65 -5.22
N ASN A 13 6.20 4.60 -6.05
CA ASN A 13 5.28 5.45 -6.82
C ASN A 13 4.41 4.65 -7.80
N GLU A 14 4.96 3.57 -8.37
CA GLU A 14 4.24 2.65 -9.26
C GLU A 14 3.19 1.81 -8.51
N LEU A 15 3.55 1.27 -7.35
CA LEU A 15 2.71 0.32 -6.59
C LEU A 15 1.67 1.03 -5.72
N VAL A 16 2.03 2.14 -5.09
CA VAL A 16 1.10 2.96 -4.30
C VAL A 16 0.36 3.87 -5.24
N ASN A 17 -0.79 3.42 -5.73
CA ASN A 17 -1.60 4.13 -6.73
C ASN A 17 -2.90 4.74 -6.17
N MET A 18 -3.16 4.59 -4.87
CA MET A 18 -4.22 5.32 -4.17
C MET A 18 -3.77 6.76 -3.83
N THR A 19 -4.72 7.68 -3.75
CA THR A 19 -4.49 9.03 -3.21
C THR A 19 -4.44 8.97 -1.68
N ALA A 20 -3.85 10.00 -1.05
CA ALA A 20 -3.82 10.10 0.42
C ALA A 20 -5.24 10.09 1.00
N GLU A 21 -6.12 10.93 0.47
CA GLU A 21 -7.53 11.04 0.88
C GLU A 21 -8.27 9.70 0.77
N TYR A 22 -8.16 9.01 -0.36
CA TYR A 22 -8.86 7.74 -0.55
C TYR A 22 -8.32 6.63 0.37
N LEU A 23 -7.01 6.61 0.59
CA LEU A 23 -6.39 5.68 1.54
C LEU A 23 -6.78 6.02 2.98
N GLU A 24 -6.79 7.29 3.33
CA GLU A 24 -7.21 7.75 4.65
C GLU A 24 -8.67 7.36 4.93
N ASP A 25 -9.57 7.56 3.98
CA ASP A 25 -10.98 7.18 4.11
C ASP A 25 -11.18 5.66 4.16
N TRP A 26 -10.35 4.89 3.47
CA TRP A 26 -10.33 3.42 3.59
C TRP A 26 -9.87 2.95 4.97
N LEU A 27 -8.97 3.70 5.62
CA LEU A 27 -8.42 3.40 6.94
C LEU A 27 -9.29 3.97 8.08
N LYS A 28 -10.11 5.01 7.82
CA LYS A 28 -11.10 5.55 8.76
C LYS A 28 -12.19 4.50 9.06
N PRO A 29 -12.86 4.68 10.21
CA PRO A 29 -12.65 3.90 11.42
C PRO A 29 -12.87 2.39 11.24
N TYR A 30 -11.99 1.58 11.85
CA TYR A 30 -12.01 0.11 12.04
C TYR A 30 -13.11 -0.66 11.28
N THR A 31 -13.17 -0.54 9.95
CA THR A 31 -14.01 -1.47 9.22
C THR A 31 -13.42 -2.84 9.46
N GLU A 32 -14.26 -3.85 9.67
CA GLU A 32 -13.76 -5.23 9.80
C GLU A 32 -12.87 -5.59 8.60
N ALA A 33 -13.08 -4.96 7.44
CA ALA A 33 -12.28 -5.16 6.25
C ALA A 33 -10.84 -4.61 6.37
N SER A 34 -10.64 -3.38 6.86
CA SER A 34 -9.30 -2.77 6.95
C SER A 34 -8.49 -3.31 8.13
N THR A 35 -9.16 -3.79 9.19
CA THR A 35 -8.51 -4.23 10.43
C THR A 35 -8.31 -5.74 10.51
N ASN A 36 -9.23 -6.56 9.98
CA ASN A 36 -9.13 -8.03 10.02
C ASN A 36 -8.41 -8.64 8.81
N SER A 37 -7.66 -7.83 8.04
CA SER A 37 -6.85 -8.29 6.92
C SER A 37 -5.36 -8.09 7.18
N GLY A 38 -4.59 -9.16 6.95
CA GLY A 38 -3.14 -9.19 7.18
C GLY A 38 -2.77 -9.84 8.52
N TRP A 39 -1.55 -9.53 8.98
CA TRP A 39 -1.03 -10.00 10.26
C TRP A 39 -1.39 -9.01 11.37
N ASN A 40 -1.98 -9.52 12.44
CA ASN A 40 -2.25 -8.74 13.65
C ASN A 40 -0.94 -8.43 14.37
N LYS A 41 -0.94 -7.30 15.08
CA LYS A 41 0.14 -6.94 15.98
C LYS A 41 -0.11 -7.55 17.36
N ASP A 42 0.97 -7.97 18.01
CA ASP A 42 0.95 -8.51 19.38
C ASP A 42 1.13 -7.40 20.44
N ASP A 43 0.65 -6.19 20.16
CA ASP A 43 0.79 -5.00 21.03
C ASP A 43 -0.52 -4.60 21.73
N GLY A 44 -1.57 -5.41 21.60
CA GLY A 44 -2.88 -5.17 22.22
C GLY A 44 -3.72 -4.09 21.54
N SER A 45 -3.26 -3.47 20.45
CA SER A 45 -3.99 -2.42 19.73
C SER A 45 -5.17 -2.94 18.90
N GLY A 46 -5.23 -4.25 18.62
CA GLY A 46 -6.20 -4.85 17.69
C GLY A 46 -5.97 -4.46 16.23
N GLU A 47 -4.83 -3.82 15.93
CA GLU A 47 -4.49 -3.35 14.60
C GLU A 47 -3.62 -4.37 13.83
N SER A 48 -3.82 -4.44 12.50
CA SER A 48 -2.93 -5.18 11.62
C SER A 48 -1.70 -4.36 11.18
N VAL A 49 -0.58 -5.05 10.93
CA VAL A 49 0.65 -4.44 10.40
C VAL A 49 0.38 -3.67 9.09
N GLY A 50 -0.54 -4.16 8.27
CA GLY A 50 -0.92 -3.49 7.02
C GLY A 50 -1.63 -2.16 7.26
N HIS A 51 -2.52 -2.10 8.24
CA HIS A 51 -3.26 -0.89 8.58
C HIS A 51 -2.34 0.21 9.12
N GLU A 52 -1.38 -0.15 9.98
CA GLU A 52 -0.35 0.79 10.45
C GLU A 52 0.52 1.29 9.30
N CYS A 53 0.95 0.38 8.42
CA CYS A 53 1.70 0.75 7.22
C CYS A 53 0.92 1.73 6.33
N GLY A 54 -0.40 1.54 6.20
CA GLY A 54 -1.28 2.42 5.45
C GLY A 54 -1.27 3.85 5.97
N ARG A 55 -1.31 4.05 7.29
CA ARG A 55 -1.21 5.40 7.88
C ARG A 55 0.11 6.08 7.58
N HIS A 56 1.22 5.36 7.67
CA HIS A 56 2.52 5.92 7.29
C HIS A 56 2.58 6.29 5.80
N ILE A 57 1.91 5.52 4.92
CA ILE A 57 1.80 5.88 3.50
C ILE A 57 1.00 7.18 3.35
N VAL A 58 -0.11 7.35 4.06
CA VAL A 58 -0.89 8.60 4.07
C VAL A 58 0.01 9.78 4.48
N ASP A 59 0.81 9.65 5.53
CA ASP A 59 1.74 10.70 5.96
C ASP A 59 2.78 11.06 4.89
N ILE A 60 3.33 10.05 4.20
CA ILE A 60 4.29 10.25 3.10
C ILE A 60 3.60 10.99 1.94
N LEU A 61 2.40 10.56 1.55
CA LEU A 61 1.65 11.17 0.45
C LEU A 61 1.18 12.59 0.78
N ASN A 62 0.81 12.88 2.02
CA ASN A 62 0.46 14.24 2.45
C ASN A 62 1.66 15.20 2.43
N LYS A 63 2.86 14.71 2.74
CA LYS A 63 4.10 15.49 2.64
C LYS A 63 4.55 15.71 1.20
N ASN A 64 4.26 14.75 0.31
CA ASN A 64 4.65 14.80 -1.10
C ASN A 64 3.50 14.36 -2.04
N PRO A 65 2.44 15.17 -2.20
CA PRO A 65 1.25 14.78 -2.97
C PRO A 65 1.54 14.55 -4.45
N SER A 66 2.54 15.24 -5.01
CA SER A 66 2.98 15.08 -6.40
C SER A 66 3.82 13.83 -6.63
N LYS A 67 4.21 13.12 -5.56
CA LYS A 67 5.11 11.96 -5.60
C LYS A 67 6.45 12.26 -6.29
N ASP A 68 6.92 13.49 -6.18
CA ASP A 68 8.21 13.91 -6.74
C ASP A 68 9.35 13.15 -6.03
N PRO A 69 10.17 12.37 -6.75
CA PRO A 69 11.28 11.62 -6.14
C PRO A 69 12.24 12.46 -5.30
N SER A 70 12.40 13.76 -5.62
CA SER A 70 13.31 14.66 -4.92
C SER A 70 12.77 15.19 -3.58
N ASN A 71 11.46 15.07 -3.34
CA ASN A 71 10.79 15.59 -2.15
C ASN A 71 10.60 14.54 -1.04
N TYR A 72 11.01 13.29 -1.27
CA TYR A 72 10.97 12.26 -0.23
C TYR A 72 12.11 12.44 0.77
N LYS A 73 11.83 12.18 2.05
CA LYS A 73 12.86 12.21 3.09
C LYS A 73 13.59 10.88 3.10
N GLU A 74 14.90 10.90 3.39
CA GLU A 74 15.69 9.69 3.58
C GLU A 74 15.10 8.75 4.66
N ALA A 75 14.44 9.33 5.67
CA ALA A 75 13.74 8.59 6.72
C ALA A 75 12.50 7.80 6.22
N ASP A 76 11.91 8.17 5.08
CA ASP A 76 10.75 7.49 4.50
C ASP A 76 11.17 6.24 3.70
N ILE A 77 12.41 6.22 3.18
CA ILE A 77 12.93 5.17 2.29
C ILE A 77 12.87 3.75 2.89
N PRO A 78 13.22 3.51 4.17
CA PRO A 78 13.06 2.19 4.78
C PRO A 78 11.61 1.69 4.76
N HIS A 79 10.64 2.58 5.00
CA HIS A 79 9.22 2.25 4.96
C HIS A 79 8.76 1.98 3.53
N MET A 80 9.15 2.83 2.56
CA MET A 80 8.85 2.63 1.14
C MET A 80 9.37 1.27 0.65
N ARG A 81 10.57 0.88 1.07
CA ARG A 81 11.16 -0.43 0.76
C ARG A 81 10.31 -1.58 1.30
N LYS A 82 9.82 -1.48 2.54
CA LYS A 82 8.91 -2.46 3.15
C LYS A 82 7.62 -2.60 2.34
N VAL A 83 7.02 -1.47 1.94
CA VAL A 83 5.80 -1.43 1.11
C VAL A 83 6.03 -2.12 -0.23
N VAL A 84 7.09 -1.72 -0.95
CA VAL A 84 7.46 -2.30 -2.25
C VAL A 84 7.67 -3.82 -2.16
N SER A 85 8.45 -4.27 -1.18
CA SER A 85 8.70 -5.70 -0.97
C SER A 85 7.43 -6.48 -0.66
N TYR A 86 6.55 -5.92 0.19
CA TYR A 86 5.27 -6.55 0.50
C TYR A 86 4.38 -6.67 -0.74
N CYS A 87 4.12 -5.56 -1.43
CA CYS A 87 3.22 -5.52 -2.58
C CYS A 87 3.69 -6.45 -3.72
N LYS A 88 5.00 -6.49 -4.03
CA LYS A 88 5.52 -7.37 -5.10
C LYS A 88 5.34 -8.85 -4.78
N ARG A 89 5.77 -9.29 -3.59
CA ARG A 89 5.59 -10.68 -3.16
C ARG A 89 4.12 -11.07 -3.14
N HIS A 90 3.27 -10.17 -2.68
CA HIS A 90 1.84 -10.41 -2.57
C HIS A 90 1.18 -10.52 -3.95
N LEU A 91 1.56 -9.65 -4.90
CA LEU A 91 1.11 -9.73 -6.30
C LEU A 91 1.55 -11.03 -6.99
N GLU A 92 2.80 -11.47 -6.79
CA GLU A 92 3.28 -12.74 -7.35
C GLU A 92 2.49 -13.94 -6.80
N GLN A 93 2.18 -13.93 -5.50
CA GLN A 93 1.32 -14.93 -4.88
C GLN A 93 -0.12 -14.85 -5.41
N GLU A 94 -0.63 -13.64 -5.65
CA GLU A 94 -1.98 -13.44 -6.16
C GLU A 94 -2.17 -13.66 -7.65
N GLU A 95 -1.18 -13.50 -8.53
CA GLU A 95 -1.38 -13.93 -9.93
C GLU A 95 -1.64 -15.44 -10.03
N THR A 96 -1.27 -16.21 -8.99
CA THR A 96 -1.68 -17.61 -8.83
C THR A 96 -3.01 -17.81 -8.09
N ALA A 97 -3.55 -16.77 -7.41
CA ALA A 97 -4.76 -16.84 -6.58
C ALA A 97 -5.88 -15.89 -7.08
N LYS A 98 -7.12 -16.38 -7.13
CA LYS A 98 -8.28 -15.69 -7.77
C LYS A 98 -8.37 -14.18 -7.49
N LYS A 99 -8.59 -13.39 -8.56
CA LYS A 99 -8.78 -11.91 -8.56
C LYS A 99 -10.16 -11.51 -7.97
N ASN A 100 -10.39 -11.77 -6.68
CA ASN A 100 -11.63 -11.43 -5.97
C ASN A 100 -11.43 -10.16 -5.13
N THR A 101 -12.28 -9.14 -5.32
CA THR A 101 -12.28 -7.88 -4.56
C THR A 101 -12.79 -8.02 -3.12
N ASP A 102 -13.55 -9.06 -2.80
CA ASP A 102 -14.03 -9.30 -1.43
C ASP A 102 -13.03 -10.08 -0.56
N SER A 103 -11.94 -10.55 -1.18
CA SER A 103 -10.92 -11.37 -0.53
C SER A 103 -10.16 -10.58 0.55
N LYS A 104 -9.69 -11.29 1.59
CA LYS A 104 -8.74 -10.75 2.57
C LYS A 104 -7.48 -10.19 1.91
N SER A 105 -7.12 -10.76 0.77
CA SER A 105 -5.92 -10.44 0.01
C SER A 105 -6.04 -9.08 -0.68
N TYR A 106 -7.16 -8.80 -1.36
CA TYR A 106 -7.47 -7.48 -1.91
C TYR A 106 -7.57 -6.41 -0.82
N LYS A 107 -8.26 -6.71 0.28
CA LYS A 107 -8.38 -5.80 1.44
C LYS A 107 -7.02 -5.47 2.04
N SER A 108 -6.14 -6.46 2.17
CA SER A 108 -4.76 -6.26 2.62
C SER A 108 -4.04 -5.30 1.69
N LEU A 109 -4.00 -5.54 0.37
CA LEU A 109 -3.32 -4.66 -0.58
C LEU A 109 -3.82 -3.20 -0.53
N LYS A 110 -5.11 -2.97 -0.31
CA LYS A 110 -5.64 -1.62 -0.09
C LYS A 110 -5.06 -0.95 1.17
N ASN A 111 -4.84 -1.70 2.25
CA ASN A 111 -4.16 -1.16 3.43
C ASN A 111 -2.72 -0.71 3.12
N TRP A 112 -2.07 -1.28 2.09
CA TRP A 112 -0.74 -0.88 1.62
C TRP A 112 -0.77 0.18 0.50
N GLY A 113 -1.91 0.85 0.31
CA GLY A 113 -2.05 1.94 -0.66
C GLY A 113 -2.16 1.50 -2.12
N MET A 114 -2.39 0.21 -2.37
CA MET A 114 -2.52 -0.34 -3.71
C MET A 114 -3.98 -0.71 -4.00
N MET A 115 -4.58 -0.01 -4.95
CA MET A 115 -5.84 -0.39 -5.58
C MET A 115 -5.53 -1.26 -6.80
N ARG A 116 -5.91 -2.54 -6.78
CA ARG A 116 -5.74 -3.41 -7.96
C ARG A 116 -6.59 -2.86 -9.11
N LEU A 117 -5.94 -2.32 -10.13
CA LEU A 117 -6.49 -2.18 -11.48
C LEU A 117 -5.43 -2.65 -12.46
N ARG A 118 -5.64 -3.82 -13.10
CA ARG A 118 -5.38 -4.08 -14.53
C ARG A 118 -6.13 -5.33 -14.99
N SER A 119 -7.36 -5.10 -15.42
CA SER A 119 -7.96 -5.81 -16.54
C SER A 119 -8.65 -4.75 -17.38
N ASN A 120 -8.04 -4.38 -18.51
CA ASN A 120 -8.56 -3.52 -19.58
C ASN A 120 -9.81 -2.69 -19.25
N LEU A 121 -9.60 -1.45 -18.81
CA LEU A 121 -10.54 -0.38 -19.11
C LEU A 121 -9.75 0.69 -19.84
N ASN A 122 -9.99 0.76 -21.14
CA ASN A 122 -9.72 1.93 -21.94
C ASN A 122 -10.24 3.14 -21.16
N CYS A 123 -9.35 4.00 -20.70
CA CYS A 123 -9.71 5.36 -20.35
C CYS A 123 -9.91 6.11 -21.67
N ALA A 124 -11.03 5.81 -22.33
CA ALA A 124 -11.65 6.67 -23.31
C ALA A 124 -12.98 7.07 -22.69
N LEU A 125 -13.03 8.30 -22.19
CA LEU A 125 -14.03 9.33 -22.45
C LEU A 125 -13.54 10.63 -21.80
#